data_AF-A0AAU9M2K3-F1
#
_entry.id   AF-A0AAU9M2K3-F1
#
_cell.length_a   1.000
_cell.length_b   1.000
_cell.length_c   1.000
_cell.angle_alpha   90.00
_cell.angle_beta   90.00
_cell.angle_gamma   90.00
#
_symmetry.space_group_name_H-M   'P 1'
#
loop_
_entity.id
_entity.type
_entity.pdbx_description
1 polymer ?
#
loop_
_entity_poly.entity_id
_entity_poly.type
_entity_poly.pdbx_seq_one_letter_code
_entity_poly.pdbx_strand_id
1 'polypeptide(L)'
;MVDNLLTHVQILAPLSPRGQGVTTPYAKQKLPLFINVDSPIIFFHQNHRLRLIPYLNIQEQFEIQFPSIMAMKLQIVFVFICSFFILTNTEGIQQLRFDQTKGEFKILQVADMHYADGSKTPCEDVLPDQFPHCSDLNTTDFIQRMIDAESPDLIVFTGDNIYGSDATDAEASMNAAFAPAISSNIPWTAVLGNHDQESTLSREGVMNHIVQMKHTLSLLNPPGFDDFIDGFGNYNLQVFGTEGSDFVNSSILNLYFLDSGDYSTVPSIPGYGWIKTSQQLWFQETSMDLQNNTKAPGLAYFHIPLPRIFTV
;
A
#
# COMPACT_ATOMS: atom_id res chain seq x y z
N MET A 1 -17.61 -9.20 15.59
CA MET A 1 -16.62 -10.31 15.48
C MET A 1 -15.78 -10.00 14.25
N VAL A 2 -14.51 -9.61 14.42
CA VAL A 2 -13.70 -9.02 13.32
C VAL A 2 -12.79 -10.09 12.70
N ASP A 3 -13.40 -10.99 11.92
CA ASP A 3 -12.69 -12.00 11.15
C ASP A 3 -12.84 -11.68 9.65
N ASN A 4 -11.94 -10.83 9.09
CA ASN A 4 -11.55 -10.75 7.66
C ASN A 4 -10.72 -9.47 7.34
N LEU A 5 -9.58 -9.24 8.02
CA LEU A 5 -8.64 -8.16 7.65
C LEU A 5 -7.19 -8.59 7.87
N LEU A 6 -6.67 -9.48 7.02
CA LEU A 6 -5.23 -9.82 6.99
C LEU A 6 -4.88 -10.55 5.68
N THR A 7 -4.08 -9.90 4.84
CA THR A 7 -3.28 -10.58 3.81
C THR A 7 -1.83 -10.42 4.22
N HIS A 8 -1.19 -11.48 4.71
CA HIS A 8 0.22 -11.43 5.09
C HIS A 8 1.08 -11.57 3.83
N VAL A 9 1.77 -10.52 3.43
CA VAL A 9 2.57 -10.48 2.19
C VAL A 9 4.05 -10.40 2.53
N GLN A 10 4.68 -11.57 2.69
CA GLN A 10 6.13 -11.69 2.83
C GLN A 10 6.76 -11.71 1.43
N ILE A 11 7.41 -10.62 1.03
CA ILE A 11 8.12 -10.54 -0.26
C ILE A 11 9.60 -10.88 -0.02
N LEU A 12 10.05 -11.98 -0.63
CA LEU A 12 11.45 -12.40 -0.61
C LEU A 12 12.16 -11.94 -1.88
N ALA A 13 13.42 -11.50 -1.76
CA ALA A 13 14.17 -10.91 -2.86
C ALA A 13 14.53 -11.93 -3.97
N PRO A 14 14.49 -11.55 -5.27
CA PRO A 14 14.61 -12.49 -6.39
C PRO A 14 16.05 -12.73 -6.89
N LEU A 15 16.29 -13.93 -7.45
CA LEU A 15 17.43 -14.23 -8.33
C LEU A 15 16.95 -14.97 -9.62
N SER A 16 17.63 -14.71 -10.75
CA SER A 16 17.30 -15.06 -12.16
C SER A 16 17.40 -16.58 -12.49
N PRO A 17 16.97 -17.16 -13.68
CA PRO A 17 16.75 -16.53 -15.01
C PRO A 17 15.69 -17.08 -16.05
N ARG A 18 15.46 -16.26 -17.10
CA ARG A 18 15.07 -16.49 -18.55
C ARG A 18 14.44 -17.82 -19.09
N GLY A 19 13.38 -17.66 -19.91
CA GLY A 19 13.45 -17.99 -21.37
C GLY A 19 12.29 -18.68 -22.15
N GLN A 20 11.72 -17.99 -23.17
CA GLN A 20 10.94 -18.47 -24.36
C GLN A 20 9.56 -19.16 -24.12
N GLY A 21 8.51 -19.07 -24.95
CA GLY A 21 8.18 -18.30 -26.19
C GLY A 21 7.03 -18.97 -27.01
N VAL A 22 6.35 -18.24 -27.93
CA VAL A 22 5.45 -18.66 -29.08
C VAL A 22 4.05 -17.98 -29.14
N THR A 23 3.49 -17.84 -30.36
CA THR A 23 2.40 -16.94 -30.81
C THR A 23 1.27 -17.70 -31.58
N THR A 24 0.16 -17.16 -32.14
CA THR A 24 -0.21 -15.75 -32.44
C THR A 24 -1.69 -15.32 -32.17
N PRO A 25 -2.74 -15.55 -33.01
CA PRO A 25 -3.70 -14.46 -33.23
C PRO A 25 -5.20 -14.75 -33.06
N TYR A 26 -5.98 -13.72 -32.66
CA TYR A 26 -7.18 -13.25 -33.40
C TYR A 26 -7.73 -11.97 -32.76
N ALA A 27 -8.03 -10.96 -33.60
CA ALA A 27 -8.56 -9.67 -33.15
C ALA A 27 -10.09 -9.69 -33.02
N LYS A 28 -10.58 -9.35 -31.84
CA LYS A 28 -11.88 -8.68 -31.62
C LYS A 28 -11.66 -7.56 -30.60
N GLN A 29 -12.46 -6.52 -30.71
CA GLN A 29 -12.24 -5.20 -30.10
C GLN A 29 -12.16 -5.27 -28.57
N LYS A 30 -10.95 -5.44 -28.04
CA LYS A 30 -10.64 -5.30 -26.62
C LYS A 30 -10.37 -3.83 -26.34
N LEU A 31 -10.89 -3.31 -25.24
CA LEU A 31 -10.15 -2.40 -24.38
C LEU A 31 -9.52 -3.31 -23.31
N PRO A 32 -8.33 -3.88 -23.56
CA PRO A 32 -7.67 -4.67 -22.56
C PRO A 32 -7.07 -3.73 -21.54
N LEU A 33 -7.15 -4.10 -20.26
CA LEU A 33 -6.25 -3.56 -19.24
C LEU A 33 -4.84 -4.16 -19.47
N PHE A 34 -4.23 -3.87 -20.62
CA PHE A 34 -2.84 -4.20 -20.92
C PHE A 34 -1.94 -3.13 -20.33
N ILE A 35 -1.81 -3.19 -19.00
CA ILE A 35 -0.60 -2.75 -18.33
C ILE A 35 0.50 -3.73 -18.80
N ASN A 36 1.13 -3.41 -19.92
CA ASN A 36 2.20 -4.23 -20.49
C ASN A 36 3.53 -3.82 -19.85
N VAL A 37 3.76 -4.35 -18.66
CA VAL A 37 4.95 -4.12 -17.83
C VAL A 37 5.83 -5.37 -17.87
N ASP A 38 7.15 -5.17 -18.02
CA ASP A 38 8.12 -6.28 -18.14
C ASP A 38 8.34 -7.04 -16.82
N SER A 39 7.73 -6.58 -15.72
CA SER A 39 7.89 -7.09 -14.36
C SER A 39 6.51 -7.38 -13.75
N PRO A 40 6.34 -8.43 -12.93
CA PRO A 40 5.04 -8.77 -12.37
C PRO A 40 4.53 -7.64 -11.46
N ILE A 41 3.26 -7.27 -11.64
CA ILE A 41 2.54 -6.36 -10.74
C ILE A 41 1.39 -7.10 -10.09
N ILE A 42 1.31 -7.02 -8.77
CA ILE A 42 0.24 -7.61 -7.96
C ILE A 42 -0.72 -6.50 -7.54
N PHE A 43 -2.00 -6.69 -7.82
CA PHE A 43 -3.08 -5.79 -7.46
C PHE A 43 -3.74 -6.30 -6.16
N PHE A 44 -3.77 -5.47 -5.11
CA PHE A 44 -4.47 -5.78 -3.86
C PHE A 44 -5.83 -5.08 -3.82
N HIS A 45 -6.89 -5.78 -3.39
CA HIS A 45 -8.27 -5.27 -3.42
C HIS A 45 -9.23 -6.08 -2.51
N GLN A 46 -10.18 -5.36 -1.89
CA GLN A 46 -11.27 -5.76 -0.98
C GLN A 46 -12.49 -6.47 -1.61
N ASN A 47 -12.54 -7.81 -1.61
CA ASN A 47 -13.66 -8.54 -2.23
C ASN A 47 -14.91 -8.67 -1.33
N HIS A 48 -15.82 -7.69 -1.35
CA HIS A 48 -17.06 -7.64 -0.54
C HIS A 48 -18.12 -8.74 -0.84
N ARG A 49 -17.79 -9.88 -1.49
CA ARG A 49 -18.69 -11.03 -1.66
C ARG A 49 -17.93 -12.36 -1.61
N LEU A 50 -17.84 -12.96 -0.42
CA LEU A 50 -17.38 -14.34 -0.25
C LEU A 50 -18.54 -15.33 -0.43
N ARG A 51 -18.45 -16.19 -1.46
CA ARG A 51 -19.10 -17.51 -1.46
C ARG A 51 -18.04 -18.55 -1.12
N LEU A 52 -18.33 -19.42 -0.16
CA LEU A 52 -17.51 -20.58 0.19
C LEU A 52 -17.28 -21.47 -1.03
N ILE A 53 -16.01 -21.69 -1.38
CA ILE A 53 -15.55 -22.85 -2.16
C ILE A 53 -14.36 -23.44 -1.37
N PRO A 54 -14.37 -24.73 -1.01
CA PRO A 54 -13.37 -25.31 -0.13
C PRO A 54 -12.04 -25.59 -0.84
N TYR A 55 -10.95 -25.41 -0.10
CA TYR A 55 -9.62 -26.01 -0.26
C TYR A 55 -9.27 -26.61 -1.63
N LEU A 56 -8.44 -25.90 -2.39
CA LEU A 56 -7.57 -26.50 -3.41
C LEU A 56 -6.11 -26.18 -3.07
N ASN A 57 -5.44 -27.20 -2.55
CA ASN A 57 -4.05 -27.14 -2.11
C ASN A 57 -3.15 -27.33 -3.33
N ILE A 58 -2.46 -26.27 -3.78
CA ILE A 58 -1.51 -26.32 -4.89
C ILE A 58 -0.16 -25.78 -4.39
N GLN A 59 0.64 -26.67 -3.80
CA GLN A 59 2.09 -26.47 -3.74
C GLN A 59 2.67 -26.84 -5.10
N GLU A 60 3.09 -25.85 -5.88
CA GLU A 60 4.10 -26.08 -6.92
C GLU A 60 5.45 -25.57 -6.41
N GLN A 61 6.31 -26.50 -6.01
CA GLN A 61 7.72 -26.23 -5.77
C GLN A 61 8.53 -26.60 -7.01
N PHE A 62 9.47 -25.73 -7.39
CA PHE A 62 10.45 -26.01 -8.44
C PHE A 62 11.87 -25.78 -7.89
N GLU A 63 12.69 -26.84 -7.91
CA GLU A 63 14.11 -26.82 -7.54
C GLU A 63 15.00 -26.92 -8.79
N ILE A 64 16.00 -26.02 -8.94
CA ILE A 64 17.12 -26.14 -9.89
C ILE A 64 18.40 -25.59 -9.22
N GLN A 65 19.59 -26.08 -9.60
CA GLN A 65 20.78 -26.16 -8.72
C GLN A 65 22.11 -25.70 -9.36
N PHE A 66 23.09 -25.28 -8.51
CA PHE A 66 24.55 -25.08 -8.74
C PHE A 66 25.04 -23.76 -9.45
N PRO A 67 26.33 -23.36 -9.31
CA PRO A 67 27.40 -23.76 -8.37
C PRO A 67 28.03 -22.59 -7.56
N SER A 68 28.84 -22.93 -6.54
CA SER A 68 29.61 -22.02 -5.67
C SER A 68 30.84 -21.37 -6.34
N ILE A 69 31.39 -20.26 -5.76
CA ILE A 69 32.84 -20.12 -5.46
C ILE A 69 33.20 -18.85 -4.63
N MET A 70 33.99 -19.12 -3.57
CA MET A 70 34.95 -18.31 -2.80
C MET A 70 34.64 -16.89 -2.25
N ALA A 71 34.96 -16.76 -0.96
CA ALA A 71 35.07 -15.51 -0.21
C ALA A 71 36.47 -14.89 -0.33
N MET A 72 36.56 -13.58 -0.05
CA MET A 72 37.81 -12.95 0.40
C MET A 72 37.52 -11.96 1.54
N LYS A 73 38.11 -12.20 2.72
CA LYS A 73 38.04 -11.29 3.87
C LYS A 73 39.11 -10.20 3.70
N LEU A 74 38.78 -8.96 4.07
CA LEU A 74 39.78 -7.96 4.45
C LEU A 74 39.25 -7.09 5.59
N GLN A 75 39.96 -7.10 6.73
CA GLN A 75 39.67 -6.26 7.89
C GLN A 75 40.55 -5.01 7.81
N ILE A 76 40.00 -3.81 8.06
CA ILE A 76 40.79 -2.62 8.40
C ILE A 76 40.19 -1.91 9.62
N VAL A 77 41.11 -1.42 10.45
CA VAL A 77 40.98 -0.95 11.84
C VAL A 77 40.22 0.38 11.98
N PHE A 78 39.43 0.51 13.06
CA PHE A 78 38.83 1.78 13.49
C PHE A 78 39.86 2.74 14.10
N VAL A 79 39.83 4.00 13.67
CA VAL A 79 40.53 5.12 14.35
C VAL A 79 39.48 6.02 15.00
N PHE A 80 39.44 6.03 16.33
CA PHE A 80 38.56 6.94 17.08
C PHE A 80 39.12 8.37 17.04
N ILE A 81 38.43 9.26 16.32
CA ILE A 81 38.59 10.71 16.45
C ILE A 81 37.29 11.26 17.02
N CYS A 82 37.35 11.73 18.27
CA CYS A 82 36.23 12.42 18.93
C CYS A 82 36.02 13.82 18.33
N SER A 83 35.38 13.86 17.16
CA SER A 83 34.77 15.08 16.64
C SER A 83 33.41 15.27 17.31
N PHE A 84 33.13 16.47 17.83
CA PHE A 84 31.79 16.87 18.25
C PHE A 84 30.87 16.86 17.01
N PHE A 85 30.15 15.76 16.80
CA PHE A 85 29.01 15.76 15.89
C PHE A 85 27.90 16.60 16.51
N ILE A 86 27.72 17.81 15.98
CA ILE A 86 26.44 18.48 16.04
C ILE A 86 25.49 17.58 15.25
N LEU A 87 24.68 16.80 15.96
CA LEU A 87 23.54 16.08 15.39
C LEU A 87 22.52 17.12 14.93
N THR A 88 22.74 17.65 13.73
CA THR A 88 21.65 18.22 12.95
C THR A 88 20.73 17.06 12.62
N ASN A 89 19.62 16.93 13.36
CA ASN A 89 18.49 16.11 12.94
C ASN A 89 17.84 16.77 11.73
N THR A 90 18.51 16.64 10.58
CA THR A 90 17.81 16.58 9.31
C THR A 90 17.08 15.25 9.31
N GLU A 91 15.80 15.26 9.71
CA GLU A 91 14.90 14.15 9.42
C GLU A 91 14.72 14.08 7.90
N GLY A 92 15.71 13.46 7.24
CA GLY A 92 15.61 13.08 5.85
C GLY A 92 14.51 12.03 5.72
N ILE A 93 13.72 12.12 4.66
CA ILE A 93 12.63 11.18 4.35
C ILE A 93 13.17 9.75 4.50
N GLN A 94 12.56 8.97 5.39
CA GLN A 94 13.00 7.62 5.69
C GLN A 94 12.86 6.74 4.45
N GLN A 95 14.00 6.40 3.85
CA GLN A 95 14.05 5.57 2.66
C GLN A 95 13.64 4.14 3.01
N LEU A 96 12.53 3.66 2.45
CA LEU A 96 12.08 2.28 2.62
C LEU A 96 13.13 1.32 2.05
N ARG A 97 13.46 0.26 2.82
CA ARG A 97 14.56 -0.64 2.49
C ARG A 97 14.31 -2.02 3.09
N PHE A 98 14.72 -3.07 2.38
CA PHE A 98 14.74 -4.43 2.91
C PHE A 98 15.76 -4.54 4.06
N ASP A 99 15.37 -5.20 5.15
CA ASP A 99 16.19 -5.37 6.35
C ASP A 99 17.57 -5.97 6.04
N GLN A 100 18.60 -5.51 6.76
CA GLN A 100 19.97 -5.95 6.56
C GLN A 100 20.25 -7.36 7.08
N THR A 101 19.51 -7.81 8.09
CA THR A 101 19.77 -9.10 8.74
C THR A 101 18.98 -10.27 8.14
N LYS A 102 17.74 -10.00 7.70
CA LYS A 102 16.79 -10.99 7.16
C LYS A 102 16.66 -10.93 5.65
N GLY A 103 16.90 -9.77 5.01
CA GLY A 103 16.58 -9.55 3.61
C GLY A 103 15.07 -9.56 3.33
N GLU A 104 14.27 -9.11 4.30
CA GLU A 104 12.81 -9.06 4.27
C GLU A 104 12.32 -7.61 4.28
N PHE A 105 11.10 -7.38 3.79
CA PHE A 105 10.36 -6.13 3.97
C PHE A 105 8.90 -6.48 4.25
N LYS A 106 8.39 -6.16 5.44
CA LYS A 106 7.05 -6.50 5.90
C LYS A 106 6.12 -5.29 5.81
N ILE A 107 5.02 -5.45 5.08
CA ILE A 107 3.94 -4.46 4.99
C ILE A 107 2.74 -4.94 5.80
N LEU A 108 2.24 -4.12 6.74
CA LEU A 108 0.94 -4.32 7.36
C LEU A 108 -0.12 -3.54 6.58
N GLN A 109 -1.02 -4.24 5.90
CA GLN A 109 -2.16 -3.60 5.24
C GLN A 109 -3.35 -3.51 6.21
N VAL A 110 -3.90 -2.32 6.37
CA VAL A 110 -5.13 -2.01 7.11
C VAL A 110 -6.13 -1.43 6.10
N ALA A 111 -7.41 -1.72 6.25
CA ALA A 111 -8.43 -1.35 5.28
C ALA A 111 -9.80 -1.22 5.95
N ASP A 112 -10.66 -0.36 5.41
CA ASP A 112 -12.09 -0.29 5.76
C ASP A 112 -12.31 -0.14 7.27
N MET A 113 -11.47 0.68 7.90
CA MET A 113 -11.53 0.95 9.34
C MET A 113 -12.86 1.58 9.74
N HIS A 114 -13.44 2.38 8.85
CA HIS A 114 -14.70 3.11 9.07
C HIS A 114 -14.69 3.86 10.41
N TYR A 115 -13.57 4.52 10.71
CA TYR A 115 -13.37 5.19 12.00
C TYR A 115 -14.15 6.51 12.08
N ALA A 116 -14.77 6.80 13.21
CA ALA A 116 -15.56 8.02 13.40
C ALA A 116 -15.10 8.75 14.67
N ASP A 117 -16.04 9.11 15.55
CA ASP A 117 -15.84 9.91 16.76
C ASP A 117 -15.17 9.13 17.94
N GLY A 118 -14.49 8.02 17.67
CA GLY A 118 -13.69 7.30 18.65
C GLY A 118 -14.56 6.58 19.69
N SER A 119 -14.33 6.88 20.97
CA SER A 119 -15.11 6.35 22.10
C SER A 119 -16.62 6.66 22.08
N LYS A 120 -17.08 7.57 21.22
CA LYS A 120 -18.51 7.93 21.13
C LYS A 120 -19.26 7.13 20.06
N THR A 121 -18.55 6.60 19.06
CA THR A 121 -19.12 5.73 18.03
C THR A 121 -19.35 4.35 18.65
N PRO A 122 -20.58 3.83 18.73
CA PRO A 122 -20.79 2.45 19.11
C PRO A 122 -20.43 1.53 17.94
N CYS A 123 -19.89 0.35 18.21
CA CYS A 123 -19.72 -0.66 17.15
C CYS A 123 -21.07 -1.10 16.57
N GLU A 124 -21.11 -1.30 15.25
CA GLU A 124 -22.20 -2.01 14.58
C GLU A 124 -21.94 -3.53 14.54
N ASP A 125 -22.99 -4.32 14.26
CA ASP A 125 -22.93 -5.78 14.04
C ASP A 125 -22.16 -6.62 15.10
N VAL A 126 -22.23 -6.19 16.36
CA VAL A 126 -21.74 -6.95 17.53
C VAL A 126 -22.86 -7.69 18.26
N LEU A 127 -22.50 -8.57 19.20
CA LEU A 127 -23.50 -9.26 20.03
C LEU A 127 -24.19 -8.28 21.02
N PRO A 128 -25.44 -8.52 21.45
CA PRO A 128 -26.19 -7.64 22.36
C PRO A 128 -25.45 -7.25 23.66
N ASP A 129 -24.60 -8.13 24.18
CA ASP A 129 -23.78 -7.94 25.38
C ASP A 129 -22.48 -7.15 25.12
N GLN A 130 -22.08 -6.98 23.85
CA GLN A 130 -20.87 -6.26 23.44
C GLN A 130 -21.12 -4.78 23.17
N PHE A 131 -22.31 -4.40 22.67
CA PHE A 131 -22.66 -2.99 22.38
C PHE A 131 -22.34 -1.99 23.51
N PRO A 132 -22.58 -2.27 24.81
CA PRO A 132 -22.31 -1.30 25.89
C PRO A 132 -20.83 -0.97 26.09
N HIS A 133 -19.92 -1.72 25.46
CA HIS A 133 -18.47 -1.68 25.69
C HIS A 133 -17.65 -1.67 24.39
N CYS A 134 -18.30 -1.53 23.23
CA CYS A 134 -17.64 -1.57 21.93
C CYS A 134 -17.75 -0.21 21.23
N SER A 135 -16.61 0.31 20.76
CA SER A 135 -16.48 1.56 20.01
C SER A 135 -15.31 1.50 19.02
N ASP A 136 -15.04 2.57 18.27
CA ASP A 136 -13.88 2.64 17.36
C ASP A 136 -12.54 2.39 18.08
N LEU A 137 -12.46 2.60 19.41
CA LEU A 137 -11.29 2.25 20.21
C LEU A 137 -10.94 0.76 20.12
N ASN A 138 -11.90 -0.12 19.86
CA ASN A 138 -11.63 -1.54 19.62
C ASN A 138 -10.85 -1.76 18.31
N THR A 139 -11.04 -0.90 17.31
CA THR A 139 -10.23 -0.86 16.07
C THR A 139 -8.83 -0.31 16.37
N THR A 140 -8.71 0.75 17.17
CA THR A 140 -7.41 1.26 17.67
C THR A 140 -6.61 0.17 18.38
N ASP A 141 -7.22 -0.52 19.35
CA ASP A 141 -6.61 -1.61 20.13
C ASP A 141 -6.31 -2.86 19.27
N PHE A 142 -7.06 -3.10 18.20
CA PHE A 142 -6.76 -4.16 17.24
C PHE A 142 -5.52 -3.82 16.41
N ILE A 143 -5.47 -2.63 15.82
CA ILE A 143 -4.34 -2.19 15.00
C ILE A 143 -3.06 -2.13 15.84
N GLN A 144 -3.11 -1.60 17.07
CA GLN A 144 -1.94 -1.59 17.96
C GLN A 144 -1.41 -3.00 18.22
N ARG A 145 -2.28 -3.97 18.55
CA ARG A 145 -1.87 -5.37 18.75
C ARG A 145 -1.29 -6.00 17.49
N MET A 146 -1.79 -5.64 16.30
CA MET A 146 -1.24 -6.12 15.04
C MET A 146 0.14 -5.52 14.75
N ILE A 147 0.33 -4.22 15.02
CA ILE A 147 1.65 -3.56 14.93
C ILE A 147 2.64 -4.23 15.89
N ASP A 148 2.27 -4.43 17.16
CA ASP A 148 3.12 -5.05 18.17
C ASP A 148 3.49 -6.49 17.83
N ALA A 149 2.52 -7.29 17.35
CA ALA A 149 2.72 -8.70 17.00
C ALA A 149 3.56 -8.88 15.74
N GLU A 150 3.38 -8.01 14.74
CA GLU A 150 4.01 -8.18 13.43
C GLU A 150 5.31 -7.40 13.26
N SER A 151 5.48 -6.26 13.95
CA SER A 151 6.60 -5.33 13.77
C SER A 151 6.89 -5.03 12.29
N PRO A 152 5.93 -4.41 11.55
CA PRO A 152 6.08 -4.13 10.13
C PRO A 152 7.09 -3.01 9.83
N ASP A 153 7.66 -3.01 8.63
CA ASP A 153 8.54 -1.96 8.12
C ASP A 153 7.76 -0.80 7.47
N LEU A 154 6.49 -1.04 7.09
CA LEU A 154 5.56 -0.06 6.54
C LEU A 154 4.11 -0.44 6.89
N ILE A 155 3.29 0.56 7.24
CA ILE A 155 1.82 0.38 7.37
C ILE A 155 1.13 1.03 6.16
N VAL A 156 0.23 0.31 5.50
CA VAL A 156 -0.53 0.79 4.34
C VAL A 156 -2.02 0.76 4.65
N PHE A 157 -2.67 1.92 4.67
CA PHE A 157 -4.12 2.03 4.81
C PHE A 157 -4.79 2.12 3.42
N THR A 158 -5.75 1.24 3.11
CA THR A 158 -6.32 1.11 1.75
C THR A 158 -7.74 1.65 1.60
N GLY A 159 -7.99 2.85 2.11
CA GLY A 159 -9.26 3.57 1.96
C GLY A 159 -10.33 3.18 2.98
N ASP A 160 -11.37 4.00 3.02
CA ASP A 160 -12.43 4.02 4.05
C ASP A 160 -11.81 4.00 5.45
N ASN A 161 -10.90 4.97 5.62
CA ASN A 161 -10.16 5.25 6.83
C ASN A 161 -11.08 5.85 7.88
N ILE A 162 -11.96 6.78 7.47
CA ILE A 162 -13.03 7.35 8.29
C ILE A 162 -14.42 7.07 7.70
N TYR A 163 -15.44 7.02 8.57
CA TYR A 163 -16.82 6.75 8.14
C TYR A 163 -17.66 8.02 7.99
N GLY A 164 -17.51 8.68 6.84
CA GLY A 164 -18.45 9.66 6.29
C GLY A 164 -19.24 10.51 7.28
N SER A 165 -20.56 10.30 7.35
CA SER A 165 -21.47 11.08 8.19
C SER A 165 -21.28 10.93 9.69
N ASP A 166 -20.66 9.83 10.11
CA ASP A 166 -20.58 9.42 11.50
C ASP A 166 -19.30 9.99 12.15
N ALA A 167 -18.26 10.20 11.33
CA ALA A 167 -17.15 11.09 11.62
C ALA A 167 -17.63 12.54 11.63
N THR A 168 -17.88 13.14 12.82
CA THR A 168 -18.43 14.51 12.90
C THR A 168 -17.39 15.61 12.68
N ASP A 169 -16.11 15.26 12.74
CA ASP A 169 -14.95 16.07 12.42
C ASP A 169 -13.91 15.17 11.73
N ALA A 170 -13.68 15.38 10.43
CA ALA A 170 -12.80 14.55 9.62
C ALA A 170 -11.33 14.61 10.10
N GLU A 171 -10.82 15.78 10.51
CA GLU A 171 -9.45 15.92 11.00
C GLU A 171 -9.28 15.18 12.32
N ALA A 172 -10.20 15.36 13.26
CA ALA A 172 -10.18 14.66 14.55
C ALA A 172 -10.30 13.14 14.37
N SER A 173 -11.17 12.69 13.46
CA SER A 173 -11.39 11.27 13.17
C SER A 173 -10.16 10.63 12.53
N MET A 174 -9.54 11.26 11.52
CA MET A 174 -8.27 10.81 10.94
C MET A 174 -7.13 10.78 11.95
N ASN A 175 -7.04 11.82 12.80
CA ASN A 175 -6.03 11.88 13.86
C ASN A 175 -6.15 10.71 14.85
N ALA A 176 -7.38 10.26 15.15
CA ALA A 176 -7.63 9.09 15.99
C ALA A 176 -7.38 7.77 15.25
N ALA A 177 -7.85 7.65 14.01
CA ALA A 177 -7.71 6.46 13.16
C ALA A 177 -6.24 6.08 12.92
N PHE A 178 -5.39 7.06 12.58
CA PHE A 178 -3.97 6.85 12.31
C PHE A 178 -3.07 6.91 13.57
N ALA A 179 -3.65 7.14 14.76
CA ALA A 179 -2.88 7.24 16.01
C ALA A 179 -1.99 6.02 16.34
N PRO A 180 -2.39 4.75 16.09
CA PRO A 180 -1.51 3.59 16.28
C PRO A 180 -0.24 3.65 15.41
N ALA A 181 -0.39 3.99 14.13
CA ALA A 181 0.73 4.14 13.22
C ALA A 181 1.67 5.27 13.67
N ILE A 182 1.12 6.46 13.95
CA ILE A 182 1.90 7.63 14.40
C ILE A 182 2.67 7.34 15.70
N SER A 183 2.02 6.69 16.68
CA SER A 183 2.63 6.42 17.99
C SER A 183 3.68 5.30 17.95
N SER A 184 3.54 4.34 17.02
CA SER A 184 4.56 3.31 16.76
C SER A 184 5.89 3.86 16.23
N ASN A 185 5.88 5.04 15.61
CA ASN A 185 6.99 5.60 14.81
C ASN A 185 7.42 4.75 13.60
N ILE A 186 6.56 3.83 13.16
CA ILE A 186 6.71 3.12 11.88
C ILE A 186 6.22 4.05 10.76
N PRO A 187 6.92 4.17 9.62
CA PRO A 187 6.42 4.93 8.49
C PRO A 187 5.12 4.31 7.98
N TRP A 188 4.17 5.16 7.60
CA TRP A 188 2.85 4.71 7.14
C TRP A 188 2.37 5.52 5.95
N THR A 189 1.40 5.00 5.21
CA THR A 189 0.86 5.67 4.04
C THR A 189 -0.58 5.21 3.78
N ALA A 190 -1.37 6.03 3.10
CA ALA A 190 -2.81 5.83 2.90
C ALA A 190 -3.28 6.24 1.50
N VAL A 191 -4.18 5.44 0.92
CA VAL A 191 -5.08 5.85 -0.17
C VAL A 191 -6.47 6.13 0.37
N LEU A 192 -7.27 6.85 -0.42
CA LEU A 192 -8.63 7.25 -0.09
C LEU A 192 -9.66 6.23 -0.58
N GLY A 193 -10.70 6.00 0.22
CA GLY A 193 -11.91 5.27 -0.18
C GLY A 193 -13.06 6.19 -0.59
N ASN A 194 -14.28 5.66 -0.69
CA ASN A 194 -15.47 6.46 -1.00
C ASN A 194 -15.97 7.24 0.22
N HIS A 195 -15.97 6.65 1.41
CA HIS A 195 -16.52 7.27 2.63
C HIS A 195 -15.64 8.38 3.22
N ASP A 196 -14.33 8.38 2.91
CA ASP A 196 -13.37 9.33 3.49
C ASP A 196 -13.73 10.83 3.25
N GLN A 197 -14.45 11.13 2.15
CA GLN A 197 -14.82 12.49 1.75
C GLN A 197 -16.25 12.91 2.16
N GLU A 198 -17.00 12.04 2.85
CA GLU A 198 -18.42 12.26 3.18
C GLU A 198 -18.62 13.00 4.53
N SER A 199 -17.52 13.40 5.18
CA SER A 199 -17.46 14.14 6.45
C SER A 199 -17.28 15.66 6.22
N THR A 200 -16.55 16.37 7.09
CA THR A 200 -16.37 17.83 7.06
C THR A 200 -15.34 18.35 6.06
N LEU A 201 -14.54 17.47 5.44
CA LEU A 201 -13.51 17.81 4.46
C LEU A 201 -13.85 17.26 3.06
N SER A 202 -13.45 17.99 2.02
CA SER A 202 -13.43 17.46 0.65
C SER A 202 -12.35 16.39 0.49
N ARG A 203 -12.43 15.57 -0.57
CA ARG A 203 -11.39 14.58 -0.93
C ARG A 203 -9.97 15.17 -0.97
N GLU A 204 -9.85 16.38 -1.50
CA GLU A 204 -8.62 17.17 -1.51
C GLU A 204 -8.18 17.56 -0.10
N GLY A 205 -9.11 18.03 0.74
CA GLY A 205 -8.85 18.39 2.14
C GLY A 205 -8.37 17.20 2.97
N VAL A 206 -8.98 16.03 2.79
CA VAL A 206 -8.58 14.76 3.41
C VAL A 206 -7.13 14.42 3.04
N MET A 207 -6.78 14.44 1.75
CA MET A 207 -5.42 14.16 1.32
C MET A 207 -4.42 15.21 1.85
N ASN A 208 -4.78 16.49 1.80
CA ASN A 208 -3.97 17.59 2.33
C ASN A 208 -3.73 17.48 3.84
N HIS A 209 -4.68 16.92 4.60
CA HIS A 209 -4.49 16.60 6.02
C HIS A 209 -3.51 15.45 6.18
N ILE A 210 -3.76 14.32 5.50
CA ILE A 210 -2.95 13.08 5.60
C ILE A 210 -1.46 13.33 5.32
N VAL A 211 -1.11 14.13 4.31
CA VAL A 211 0.30 14.42 3.97
C VAL A 211 1.02 15.32 4.99
N GLN A 212 0.31 15.95 5.92
CA GLN A 212 0.89 16.77 7.00
C GLN A 212 1.08 15.97 8.30
N MET A 213 0.55 14.74 8.37
CA MET A 213 0.58 13.93 9.58
C MET A 213 1.98 13.32 9.82
N LYS A 214 2.35 13.17 11.10
CA LYS A 214 3.69 12.69 11.48
C LYS A 214 3.95 11.28 10.94
N HIS A 215 5.16 11.04 10.41
CA HIS A 215 5.61 9.75 9.86
C HIS A 215 4.84 9.24 8.64
N THR A 216 4.00 10.08 8.03
CA THR A 216 3.36 9.75 6.76
C THR A 216 4.41 9.74 5.63
N LEU A 217 4.27 8.76 4.74
CA LEU A 217 4.91 8.71 3.42
C LEU A 217 3.89 8.94 2.30
N SER A 218 2.62 9.22 2.63
CA SER A 218 1.65 9.67 1.64
C SER A 218 2.09 10.98 1.01
N LEU A 219 1.85 11.11 -0.29
CA LEU A 219 2.15 12.31 -1.06
C LEU A 219 0.86 12.84 -1.71
N LEU A 220 0.90 14.09 -2.16
CA LEU A 220 -0.09 14.62 -3.09
C LEU A 220 0.12 13.99 -4.48
N ASN A 221 -0.63 14.47 -5.46
CA ASN A 221 -0.43 14.08 -6.85
C ASN A 221 1.00 14.39 -7.35
N PRO A 222 1.44 13.76 -8.45
CA PRO A 222 2.80 13.92 -8.95
C PRO A 222 2.98 15.34 -9.52
N PRO A 223 4.05 16.07 -9.18
CA PRO A 223 4.26 17.44 -9.66
C PRO A 223 4.17 17.55 -11.18
N GLY A 224 3.26 18.41 -11.66
CA GLY A 224 3.02 18.62 -13.09
C GLY A 224 1.97 17.70 -13.72
N PHE A 225 1.42 16.77 -12.95
CA PHE A 225 0.21 16.01 -13.30
C PHE A 225 -1.05 16.56 -12.59
N ASP A 226 -0.91 17.49 -11.64
CA ASP A 226 -1.96 17.95 -10.73
C ASP A 226 -3.25 18.42 -11.44
N ASP A 227 -3.12 19.13 -12.58
CA ASP A 227 -4.25 19.62 -13.40
C ASP A 227 -4.85 18.54 -14.34
N PHE A 228 -4.24 17.36 -14.45
CA PHE A 228 -4.52 16.37 -15.49
C PHE A 228 -4.81 14.95 -14.97
N ILE A 229 -4.38 14.61 -13.76
CA ILE A 229 -4.63 13.33 -13.12
C ILE A 229 -5.92 13.38 -12.30
N ASP A 230 -6.74 12.34 -12.43
CA ASP A 230 -7.95 12.24 -11.63
C ASP A 230 -7.66 11.80 -10.19
N GLY A 231 -8.42 12.37 -9.24
CA GLY A 231 -8.31 12.05 -7.82
C GLY A 231 -7.16 12.76 -7.11
N PHE A 232 -6.92 12.39 -5.86
CA PHE A 232 -5.90 12.99 -4.99
C PHE A 232 -5.07 11.90 -4.31
N GLY A 233 -3.75 12.09 -4.25
CA GLY A 233 -2.86 11.11 -3.66
C GLY A 233 -2.53 9.95 -4.61
N ASN A 234 -2.29 10.26 -5.88
CA ASN A 234 -1.67 9.32 -6.81
C ASN A 234 -0.14 9.44 -6.70
N TYR A 235 0.54 8.44 -6.12
CA TYR A 235 1.99 8.50 -5.91
C TYR A 235 2.67 7.13 -5.91
N ASN A 236 4.00 7.12 -6.00
CA ASN A 236 4.84 5.93 -5.93
C ASN A 236 5.85 6.05 -4.79
N LEU A 237 6.04 4.95 -4.05
CA LEU A 237 7.15 4.76 -3.11
C LEU A 237 8.06 3.63 -3.62
N GLN A 238 9.37 3.81 -3.50
CA GLN A 238 10.39 2.83 -3.88
C GLN A 238 10.97 2.18 -2.62
N VAL A 239 11.05 0.86 -2.60
CA VAL A 239 11.72 0.09 -1.55
C VAL A 239 13.06 -0.42 -2.09
N PHE A 240 14.14 -0.03 -1.42
CA PHE A 240 15.51 -0.24 -1.88
C PHE A 240 16.11 -1.55 -1.34
N GLY A 241 17.13 -2.07 -2.03
CA GLY A 241 17.83 -3.28 -1.60
C GLY A 241 18.59 -3.11 -0.28
N THR A 242 18.91 -4.22 0.38
CA THR A 242 19.62 -4.25 1.67
C THR A 242 20.86 -3.35 1.72
N GLU A 243 21.10 -2.70 2.86
CA GLU A 243 22.29 -1.86 3.09
C GLU A 243 23.59 -2.67 2.96
N GLY A 244 24.54 -2.17 2.16
CA GLY A 244 25.79 -2.89 1.84
C GLY A 244 25.68 -3.95 0.74
N SER A 245 24.50 -4.14 0.13
CA SER A 245 24.34 -4.97 -1.08
C SER A 245 24.60 -4.16 -2.37
N ASP A 246 24.82 -4.86 -3.49
CA ASP A 246 24.91 -4.24 -4.83
C ASP A 246 23.63 -3.47 -5.22
N PHE A 247 22.50 -3.74 -4.56
CA PHE A 247 21.20 -3.10 -4.76
C PHE A 247 20.92 -1.94 -3.78
N VAL A 248 21.91 -1.50 -2.99
CA VAL A 248 21.72 -0.43 -1.97
C VAL A 248 21.16 0.89 -2.55
N ASN A 249 21.46 1.21 -3.80
CA ASN A 249 20.96 2.39 -4.50
C ASN A 249 19.91 2.06 -5.58
N SER A 250 19.34 0.85 -5.53
CA SER A 250 18.41 0.32 -6.52
C SER A 250 17.06 0.04 -5.86
N SER A 251 15.97 0.49 -6.47
CA SER A 251 14.63 0.00 -6.12
C SER A 251 14.56 -1.50 -6.47
N ILE A 252 14.04 -2.29 -5.54
CA ILE A 252 13.78 -3.73 -5.75
C ILE A 252 12.30 -4.08 -5.54
N LEU A 253 11.47 -3.12 -5.12
CA LEU A 253 10.01 -3.21 -5.10
C LEU A 253 9.43 -1.79 -5.23
N ASN A 254 8.47 -1.61 -6.13
CA ASN A 254 7.77 -0.34 -6.33
C ASN A 254 6.34 -0.44 -5.77
N LEU A 255 5.93 0.48 -4.91
CA LEU A 255 4.59 0.55 -4.35
C LEU A 255 3.84 1.72 -5.01
N TYR A 256 2.73 1.44 -5.67
CA TYR A 256 1.92 2.44 -6.38
C TYR A 256 0.60 2.62 -5.65
N PHE A 257 0.25 3.87 -5.40
CA PHE A 257 -0.94 4.29 -4.67
C PHE A 257 -1.81 5.10 -5.62
N LEU A 258 -3.05 4.65 -5.85
CA LEU A 258 -3.97 5.24 -6.81
C LEU A 258 -5.29 5.58 -6.13
N ASP A 259 -5.79 6.79 -6.38
CA ASP A 259 -7.13 7.18 -5.97
C ASP A 259 -8.18 6.58 -6.91
N SER A 260 -8.72 5.41 -6.58
CA SER A 260 -9.76 4.76 -7.38
C SER A 260 -11.08 5.55 -7.50
N GLY A 261 -11.18 6.70 -6.80
CA GLY A 261 -12.33 7.58 -6.81
C GLY A 261 -13.36 7.23 -5.75
N ASP A 262 -14.56 7.73 -5.99
CA ASP A 262 -15.75 7.63 -5.15
C ASP A 262 -16.85 6.88 -5.94
N TYR A 263 -18.12 7.26 -5.88
CA TYR A 263 -19.18 6.70 -6.74
C TYR A 263 -19.03 7.10 -8.22
N SER A 264 -19.66 6.31 -9.09
CA SER A 264 -19.72 6.56 -10.54
C SER A 264 -20.52 7.83 -10.85
N THR A 265 -19.89 8.73 -11.60
CA THR A 265 -20.55 9.94 -12.14
C THR A 265 -21.24 9.70 -13.49
N VAL A 266 -21.19 8.47 -14.03
CA VAL A 266 -21.81 8.11 -15.31
C VAL A 266 -23.25 7.63 -15.07
N PRO A 267 -24.30 8.34 -15.54
CA PRO A 267 -25.69 8.04 -15.16
C PRO A 267 -26.20 6.64 -15.54
N SER A 268 -25.58 5.98 -16.52
CA SER A 268 -25.91 4.62 -16.96
C SER A 268 -25.14 3.52 -16.23
N ILE A 269 -24.21 3.87 -15.34
CA ILE A 269 -23.36 2.93 -14.57
C ILE A 269 -23.52 3.29 -13.09
N PRO A 270 -24.48 2.69 -12.36
CA PRO A 270 -24.66 2.94 -10.93
C PRO A 270 -23.61 2.21 -10.08
N GLY A 271 -23.38 2.70 -8.87
CA GLY A 271 -22.45 2.12 -7.90
C GLY A 271 -21.10 2.85 -7.88
N TYR A 272 -20.04 2.11 -7.57
CA TYR A 272 -18.68 2.64 -7.41
C TYR A 272 -18.06 3.16 -8.72
N GLY A 273 -17.12 4.08 -8.58
CA GLY A 273 -16.23 4.58 -9.61
C GLY A 273 -15.13 3.57 -9.99
N TRP A 274 -14.05 4.06 -10.59
CA TRP A 274 -12.93 3.25 -11.05
C TRP A 274 -11.71 4.12 -11.37
N ILE A 275 -10.53 3.50 -11.38
CA ILE A 275 -9.27 4.13 -11.84
C ILE A 275 -9.42 4.58 -13.30
N LYS A 276 -9.28 5.88 -13.55
CA LYS A 276 -9.50 6.51 -14.86
C LYS A 276 -8.24 6.46 -15.74
N THR A 277 -8.42 6.80 -17.01
CA THR A 277 -7.35 6.75 -18.03
C THR A 277 -6.14 7.61 -17.67
N SER A 278 -6.35 8.79 -17.08
CA SER A 278 -5.28 9.70 -16.65
C SER A 278 -4.31 9.02 -15.67
N GLN A 279 -4.85 8.31 -14.69
CA GLN A 279 -4.11 7.57 -13.67
C GLN A 279 -3.46 6.31 -14.26
N GLN A 280 -4.12 5.63 -15.19
CA GLN A 280 -3.53 4.49 -15.92
C GLN A 280 -2.32 4.92 -16.76
N LEU A 281 -2.38 6.09 -17.41
CA LEU A 281 -1.27 6.67 -18.16
C LEU A 281 -0.12 7.06 -17.23
N TRP A 282 -0.39 7.83 -16.16
CA TRP A 282 0.61 8.17 -15.16
C TRP A 282 1.32 6.94 -14.57
N PHE A 283 0.54 5.91 -14.21
CA PHE A 283 1.07 4.66 -13.68
C PHE A 283 1.93 3.91 -14.72
N GLN A 284 1.51 3.88 -15.99
CA GLN A 284 2.29 3.27 -17.06
C GLN A 284 3.61 4.02 -17.31
N GLU A 285 3.57 5.35 -17.41
CA GLU A 285 4.76 6.20 -17.60
C GLU A 285 5.73 6.05 -16.43
N THR A 286 5.24 6.20 -15.19
CA THR A 286 6.03 6.02 -13.96
C THR A 286 6.64 4.60 -13.88
N SER A 287 5.87 3.56 -14.22
CA SER A 287 6.38 2.19 -14.22
C SER A 287 7.42 1.94 -15.32
N MET A 288 7.30 2.58 -16.48
CA MET A 288 8.30 2.47 -17.55
C MET A 288 9.60 3.19 -17.16
N ASP A 289 9.51 4.39 -16.58
CA ASP A 289 10.67 5.16 -16.14
C ASP A 289 11.44 4.48 -15.01
N LEU A 290 10.74 3.89 -14.03
CA LEU A 290 11.38 3.10 -12.96
C LEU A 290 12.03 1.82 -13.51
N GLN A 291 11.42 1.16 -14.51
CA GLN A 291 11.97 -0.03 -15.15
C GLN A 291 13.25 0.23 -15.96
N ASN A 292 13.51 1.47 -16.39
CA ASN A 292 14.77 1.85 -17.04
C ASN A 292 15.97 1.75 -16.08
N ASN A 293 15.76 1.95 -14.77
CA ASN A 293 16.80 1.78 -13.75
C ASN A 293 16.89 0.31 -13.29
N THR A 294 15.74 -0.27 -12.93
CA THR A 294 15.65 -1.57 -12.25
C THR A 294 14.37 -2.29 -12.67
N LYS A 295 14.47 -3.55 -13.12
CA LYS A 295 13.30 -4.41 -13.38
C LYS A 295 12.69 -4.97 -12.08
N ALA A 296 12.32 -4.05 -11.19
CA ALA A 296 11.70 -4.33 -9.91
C ALA A 296 10.21 -4.64 -10.08
N PRO A 297 9.66 -5.65 -9.37
CA PRO A 297 8.23 -5.89 -9.31
C PRO A 297 7.46 -4.70 -8.70
N GLY A 298 6.15 -4.68 -8.91
CA GLY A 298 5.26 -3.64 -8.40
C GLY A 298 4.10 -4.18 -7.56
N LEU A 299 3.68 -3.43 -6.54
CA LEU A 299 2.39 -3.59 -5.88
C LEU A 299 1.53 -2.37 -6.17
N ALA A 300 0.24 -2.56 -6.46
CA ALA A 300 -0.71 -1.46 -6.61
C ALA A 300 -1.77 -1.53 -5.51
N TYR A 301 -1.96 -0.39 -4.83
CA TYR A 301 -2.93 -0.15 -3.76
C TYR A 301 -3.96 0.89 -4.20
N PHE A 302 -5.22 0.54 -4.00
CA PHE A 302 -6.40 1.37 -4.24
C PHE A 302 -7.57 0.73 -3.50
N HIS A 303 -8.61 1.51 -3.22
CA HIS A 303 -9.76 1.05 -2.45
C HIS A 303 -10.77 0.28 -3.34
N ILE A 304 -11.36 0.96 -4.31
CA ILE A 304 -12.42 0.42 -5.16
C ILE A 304 -11.86 -0.61 -6.15
N PRO A 305 -12.50 -1.78 -6.33
CA PRO A 305 -12.06 -2.82 -7.25
C PRO A 305 -11.79 -2.34 -8.68
N LEU A 306 -10.82 -3.00 -9.33
CA LEU A 306 -10.87 -3.13 -10.78
C LEU A 306 -12.20 -3.82 -11.16
N PRO A 307 -13.02 -3.23 -12.06
CA PRO A 307 -14.29 -3.81 -12.46
C PRO A 307 -14.12 -5.24 -12.96
N ARG A 308 -14.83 -6.20 -12.34
CA ARG A 308 -14.80 -7.59 -12.79
C ARG A 308 -15.46 -7.68 -14.17
N ILE A 309 -14.65 -7.97 -15.20
CA ILE A 309 -15.16 -8.30 -16.54
C ILE A 309 -15.83 -9.67 -16.46
N PHE A 310 -17.13 -9.68 -16.19
CA PHE A 310 -17.96 -10.87 -16.41
C PHE A 310 -18.11 -11.07 -17.92
N THR A 311 -17.33 -11.99 -18.48
CA THR A 311 -17.66 -12.58 -19.78
C THR A 311 -18.92 -13.42 -19.60
N VAL A 312 -20.03 -12.94 -20.15
CA VAL A 312 -21.33 -13.64 -20.23
C VAL A 312 -21.33 -14.59 -21.42
#